data_AF-A0A359D526-F1
#
_entry.id   AF-A0A359D526-F1
#
_cell.length_a   1.000
_cell.length_b   1.000
_cell.length_c   1.000
_cell.angle_alpha   90.00
_cell.angle_beta   90.00
_cell.angle_gamma   90.00
#
_symmetry.space_group_name_H-M   'P 1'
#
loop_
_entity.id
_entity.type
_entity.pdbx_description
1 polymer ?
#
loop_
_entity_poly.entity_id
_entity_poly.type
_entity_poly.pdbx_seq_one_letter_code
_entity_poly.pdbx_strand_id
1 'polypeptide(L)'
;WMVCDIVEKPARSAALLETWIGEGLCREAVVNLKLPMKQRYAEVRRLLQRLEDGFAERKIKVSIACKQLYHDREEVTCHLRRLSK
;
A
#
# COMPACT_ATOMS: atom_id res chain seq x y z
N TRP A 1 3.83 -1.91 14.26
CA TRP A 1 3.61 -0.79 13.33
C TRP A 1 4.81 -0.66 12.44
N MET A 2 4.61 -0.33 11.17
CA MET A 2 5.67 -0.01 10.22
C MET A 2 5.25 1.25 9.46
N VAL A 3 6.19 2.17 9.23
CA VAL A 3 5.96 3.36 8.41
C VAL A 3 7.06 3.45 7.36
N CYS A 4 6.72 3.87 6.14
CA CYS A 4 7.68 3.95 5.05
C CYS A 4 7.38 5.12 4.12
N ASP A 5 8.33 6.05 4.01
CA ASP A 5 8.33 7.13 3.03
C ASP A 5 9.64 7.08 2.23
N ILE A 6 9.72 6.09 1.34
CA ILE A 6 10.87 5.90 0.47
C ILE A 6 10.57 6.43 -0.94
N VAL A 7 11.55 7.09 -1.55
CA VAL A 7 11.48 7.48 -2.96
C VAL A 7 11.89 6.28 -3.82
N GLU A 8 10.91 5.46 -4.18
CA GLU A 8 11.09 4.28 -5.01
C GLU A 8 9.87 4.07 -5.92
N LYS A 9 10.02 3.25 -6.96
CA LYS A 9 8.92 2.83 -7.83
C LYS A 9 7.76 2.29 -6.98
N PRO A 10 6.53 2.78 -7.18
CA PRO A 10 5.42 2.45 -6.28
C PRO A 10 5.07 0.96 -6.30
N ALA A 11 5.31 0.27 -7.42
CA ALA A 11 5.17 -1.18 -7.52
C ALA A 11 6.14 -1.97 -6.62
N ARG A 12 7.36 -1.46 -6.37
CA ARG A 12 8.30 -2.07 -5.43
C ARG A 12 7.88 -1.82 -3.98
N SER A 13 7.47 -0.59 -3.66
CA SER A 13 6.94 -0.26 -2.32
C SER A 13 5.70 -1.10 -1.99
N ALA A 14 4.79 -1.28 -2.95
CA ALA A 14 3.62 -2.15 -2.78
C ALA A 14 4.01 -3.62 -2.56
N ALA A 15 5.00 -4.15 -3.29
CA ALA A 15 5.46 -5.53 -3.08
C ALA A 15 6.07 -5.73 -1.68
N LEU A 16 6.86 -4.78 -1.18
CA LEU A 16 7.41 -4.83 0.18
C LEU A 16 6.31 -4.77 1.24
N LEU A 17 5.31 -3.93 1.02
CA LEU A 17 4.15 -3.81 1.88
C LEU A 17 3.34 -5.11 1.96
N GLU A 18 3.16 -5.79 0.83
CA GLU A 18 2.53 -7.11 0.75
C GLU A 18 3.30 -8.14 1.58
N THR A 19 4.64 -8.17 1.48
CA THR A 19 5.50 -9.01 2.31
C THR A 19 5.34 -8.69 3.79
N TRP A 20 5.50 -7.43 4.19
CA TRP A 20 5.48 -7.02 5.60
C TRP A 20 4.14 -7.32 6.30
N ILE A 21 3.02 -7.06 5.63
CA ILE A 21 1.69 -7.36 6.17
C ILE A 21 1.38 -8.86 6.06
N GLY A 22 1.70 -9.47 4.91
CA GLY A 22 1.40 -10.87 4.61
C GLY A 22 2.12 -11.84 5.53
N GLU A 23 3.40 -11.59 5.81
CA GLU A 23 4.22 -12.40 6.72
C GLU A 23 3.99 -12.05 8.20
N GLY A 24 3.24 -10.98 8.48
CA GLY A 24 2.92 -10.58 9.86
C GLY A 24 4.07 -9.89 10.58
N LEU A 25 5.06 -9.38 9.83
CA LEU A 25 6.16 -8.56 10.34
C LEU A 25 5.65 -7.24 10.94
N CYS A 26 4.48 -6.79 10.49
CA CYS A 26 3.72 -5.73 11.14
C CYS A 26 2.22 -6.00 11.08
N ARG A 27 1.48 -5.48 12.08
CA ARG A 27 0.01 -5.49 12.07
C ARG A 27 -0.59 -4.35 11.28
N GLU A 28 0.09 -3.20 11.29
CA GLU A 28 -0.36 -1.95 10.66
C GLU A 28 0.80 -1.27 9.96
N ALA A 29 0.48 -0.66 8.82
CA ALA A 29 1.41 0.03 7.95
C ALA A 29 0.84 1.38 7.48
N VAL A 30 1.66 2.44 7.48
CA VAL A 30 1.37 3.71 6.78
C VAL A 30 2.49 3.98 5.80
N VAL A 31 2.17 4.06 4.50
CA VAL A 31 3.19 4.13 3.43
C VAL A 31 2.79 5.12 2.35
N ASN A 32 3.76 5.90 1.89
CA ASN A 32 3.63 6.78 0.75
C ASN A 32 3.90 6.02 -0.57
N LEU A 33 3.00 6.12 -1.54
CA LEU A 33 3.19 5.63 -2.90
C LEU A 33 3.39 6.82 -3.84
N LYS A 34 4.61 6.94 -4.37
CA LYS A 34 4.97 7.99 -5.32
C LYS A 34 4.27 7.76 -6.68
N LEU A 35 3.62 8.79 -7.22
CA LEU A 35 2.80 8.69 -8.42
C LEU A 35 3.60 8.97 -9.69
N PRO A 36 3.25 8.31 -10.81
CA PRO A 36 3.80 8.68 -12.11
C PRO A 36 3.28 10.04 -12.59
N MET A 37 3.96 10.63 -13.58
CA MET A 37 3.52 11.90 -14.17
C MET A 37 2.15 11.81 -14.87
N LYS A 38 1.81 10.66 -15.45
CA LYS A 38 0.57 10.43 -16.20
C LYS A 38 -0.20 9.26 -15.61
N GLN A 39 -1.52 9.24 -15.81
CA GLN A 39 -2.40 8.13 -15.40
C GLN A 39 -2.35 7.81 -13.89
N ARG A 40 -2.16 8.82 -13.05
CA ARG A 40 -1.99 8.70 -11.59
C ARG A 40 -3.07 7.84 -10.92
N TYR A 41 -4.34 8.16 -11.18
CA TYR A 41 -5.47 7.44 -10.61
C TYR A 41 -5.49 5.96 -11.03
N ALA A 42 -5.29 5.68 -12.32
CA ALA A 42 -5.25 4.32 -12.84
C ALA A 42 -4.10 3.51 -12.21
N GLU A 43 -2.93 4.12 -12.02
CA GLU A 43 -1.80 3.48 -11.36
C GLU A 43 -2.08 3.16 -9.89
N VAL A 44 -2.65 4.10 -9.13
CA VAL A 44 -3.05 3.85 -7.73
C VAL A 44 -4.05 2.70 -7.67
N ARG A 45 -5.10 2.72 -8.50
CA ARG A 45 -6.10 1.65 -8.53
C ARG A 45 -5.49 0.30 -8.86
N ARG A 46 -4.56 0.24 -9.81
CA ARG A 46 -3.84 -0.99 -10.18
C ARG A 46 -3.00 -1.53 -9.03
N LEU A 47 -2.31 -0.66 -8.29
CA LEU A 47 -1.49 -1.06 -7.14
C LEU A 47 -2.35 -1.55 -5.98
N LEU A 48 -3.45 -0.86 -5.67
CA LEU A 48 -4.39 -1.27 -4.63
C LEU A 48 -5.04 -2.61 -4.97
N GLN A 49 -5.52 -2.79 -6.21
CA GLN A 49 -6.09 -4.06 -6.65
C GLN A 49 -5.08 -5.20 -6.51
N ARG A 50 -3.82 -4.99 -6.94
CA ARG A 50 -2.76 -5.99 -6.79
C ARG A 50 -2.52 -6.38 -5.32
N LEU A 51 -2.53 -5.41 -4.40
CA LEU A 51 -2.41 -5.68 -2.97
C LEU A 51 -3.59 -6.51 -2.46
N GLU A 52 -4.82 -6.13 -2.81
CA GLU A 52 -6.04 -6.85 -2.45
C GLU A 52 -6.00 -8.30 -2.95
N ASP A 53 -5.64 -8.50 -4.23
CA ASP A 53 -5.52 -9.82 -4.86
C ASP A 53 -4.45 -10.66 -4.15
N GLY A 54 -3.26 -10.10 -3.91
CA GLY A 54 -2.16 -10.79 -3.23
C GLY A 54 -2.50 -11.21 -1.79
N PHE A 55 -3.25 -10.38 -1.06
CA PHE A 55 -3.74 -10.76 0.27
C PHE A 55 -4.87 -11.79 0.21
N ALA A 56 -5.76 -11.69 -0.77
CA ALA A 56 -6.85 -12.65 -0.98
C ALA A 56 -6.32 -14.05 -1.32
N GLU A 57 -5.32 -14.15 -2.19
CA GLU A 57 -4.62 -15.40 -2.53
C GLU A 57 -4.02 -16.07 -1.29
N ARG A 58 -3.42 -15.26 -0.39
CA ARG A 58 -2.86 -15.73 0.89
C ARG A 58 -3.93 -15.98 1.97
N LYS A 59 -5.20 -15.71 1.70
CA LYS A 59 -6.34 -15.79 2.64
C LYS A 59 -6.16 -14.92 3.89
N ILE A 60 -5.53 -13.75 3.71
CA ILE A 60 -5.30 -12.78 4.78
C ILE A 60 -6.31 -11.64 4.64
N LYS A 61 -7.05 -11.35 5.71
CA LYS A 61 -7.95 -10.20 5.73
C LYS A 61 -7.15 -8.94 6.07
N VAL A 62 -7.19 -7.96 5.18
CA VAL A 62 -6.51 -6.67 5.36
C VAL A 62 -7.51 -5.56 5.04
N SER A 63 -7.63 -4.55 5.90
CA SER A 63 -8.31 -3.31 5.56
C SER A 63 -7.31 -2.34 4.95
N ILE A 64 -7.65 -1.77 3.79
CA ILE A 64 -6.79 -0.83 3.06
C ILE A 64 -7.55 0.50 2.91
N ALA A 65 -6.91 1.60 3.31
CA ALA A 65 -7.37 2.95 3.07
C ALA A 65 -6.28 3.72 2.31
N CYS A 66 -6.67 4.53 1.34
CA CYS A 66 -5.76 5.31 0.53
C CYS A 66 -6.32 6.70 0.34
N LYS A 67 -5.50 7.73 0.57
CA LYS A 67 -5.87 9.12 0.34
C LYS A 67 -4.64 9.94 -0.03
N GLN A 68 -4.82 10.84 -1.00
CA GLN A 68 -3.90 11.96 -1.18
C GLN A 68 -4.16 12.96 -0.05
N LEU A 69 -3.28 13.00 0.94
CA LEU A 69 -3.39 13.89 2.10
C LEU A 69 -3.03 15.32 1.72
N TYR A 70 -3.30 16.27 2.62
CA TYR A 70 -3.04 17.70 2.38
C TYR A 70 -1.58 18.00 2.03
N HIS A 71 -0.63 17.28 2.64
CA HIS A 71 0.80 17.45 2.39
C HIS A 71 1.34 16.58 1.25
N ASP A 72 0.53 15.68 0.70
CA ASP A 72 0.94 14.81 -0.41
C ASP A 72 0.93 15.61 -1.72
N ARG A 73 2.09 15.72 -2.37
CA ARG A 73 2.18 16.34 -3.70
C ARG A 73 1.88 15.32 -4.79
N GLU A 74 2.91 14.67 -5.33
CA GLU A 74 2.76 13.65 -6.38
C GLU A 74 2.83 12.25 -5.77
N GLU A 75 2.03 12.05 -4.74
CA GLU A 75 1.99 10.82 -3.96
C GLU A 75 0.62 10.60 -3.33
N VAL A 76 0.40 9.41 -2.79
CA VAL A 76 -0.74 9.12 -1.90
C VAL A 76 -0.24 8.40 -0.67
N THR A 77 -0.90 8.64 0.46
CA THR A 77 -0.67 7.91 1.71
C THR A 77 -1.66 6.76 1.84
N CYS A 78 -1.15 5.56 2.04
CA CYS A 78 -1.94 4.34 2.27
C CYS A 78 -1.81 3.88 3.72
N HIS A 79 -2.93 3.57 4.37
CA HIS A 79 -2.97 2.84 5.64
C HIS A 79 -3.47 1.42 5.39
N LEU A 80 -2.74 0.44 5.91
CA LEU A 80 -3.10 -0.97 5.85
C LEU A 80 -3.12 -1.54 7.26
N ARG A 81 -4.13 -2.35 7.55
CA ARG A 81 -4.24 -3.06 8.81
C ARG A 81 -4.62 -4.51 8.57
N ARG A 82 -3.77 -5.43 9.02
CA ARG A 82 -4.07 -6.85 9.07
C ARG A 82 -5.15 -7.08 10.13
N LEU A 83 -6.28 -7.63 9.68
CA LEU A 83 -7.36 -8.04 10.56
C LEU A 83 -7.00 -9.44 11.07
N SER A 84 -6.96 -9.61 12.39
CA SER A 84 -6.86 -10.94 12.98
C SER A 84 -8.11 -11.75 12.60
N LYS A 85 -7.97 -13.08 12.59
CA LYS A 85 -9.15 -13.94 12.70
C LYS A 85 -9.83 -13.68 14.04
#